data_AF-A0A531JGL6-F1
#
_entry.id   AF-A0A531JGL6-F1
#
_cell.length_a   1.000
_cell.length_b   1.000
_cell.length_c   1.000
_cell.angle_alpha   90.00
_cell.angle_beta   90.00
_cell.angle_gamma   90.00
#
_symmetry.space_group_name_H-M   'P 1'
#
loop_
_entity.id
_entity.type
_entity.pdbx_description
1 polymer ?
#
loop_
_entity_poly.entity_id
_entity_poly.type
_entity_poly.pdbx_seq_one_letter_code
_entity_poly.pdbx_strand_id
1 'polypeptide(L)'
;GFNSIQHTLPAQTTQGELTGLVAALNEDASIHGILVQLPLPKHLDADAIIQSIRPEKDVDGLHVVNAGKLAIGDLATGLISCTPAGAMLLVRSIHGEDLSGLMLS
;
A
#
# COMPACT_ATOMS: atom_id res chain seq x y z
N GLY A 1 -18.40 -6.82 -10.31
CA GLY A 1 -17.35 -6.02 -10.96
C GLY A 1 -16.65 -5.18 -9.91
N PHE A 2 -15.38 -4.83 -10.11
CA PHE A 2 -14.62 -3.98 -9.19
C PHE A 2 -14.90 -2.50 -9.50
N ASN A 3 -15.26 -1.70 -8.50
CA ASN A 3 -15.41 -0.25 -8.68
C ASN A 3 -14.03 0.40 -8.51
N SER A 4 -13.54 1.06 -9.55
CA SER A 4 -12.25 1.76 -9.54
C SER A 4 -12.49 3.23 -9.88
N ILE A 5 -12.00 4.11 -9.01
CA ILE A 5 -12.10 5.56 -9.16
C ILE A 5 -10.67 6.10 -9.23
N GLN A 6 -10.40 6.91 -10.25
CA GLN A 6 -9.10 7.53 -10.45
C GLN A 6 -9.20 9.05 -10.25
N HIS A 7 -8.35 9.58 -9.37
CA HIS A 7 -8.17 11.02 -9.19
C HIS A 7 -6.83 11.43 -9.81
N THR A 8 -6.87 12.13 -10.95
CA THR A 8 -5.67 12.72 -11.55
C THR A 8 -5.56 14.17 -11.13
N LEU A 9 -4.62 14.45 -10.23
CA LEU A 9 -4.41 15.77 -9.68
C LEU A 9 -3.30 16.50 -10.45
N PRO A 10 -3.44 17.81 -10.68
CA PRO A 10 -2.40 18.59 -11.34
C PRO A 10 -1.09 18.69 -10.53
N ALA A 11 0.05 18.89 -11.19
CA ALA A 11 1.38 18.77 -10.54
C ALA A 11 1.71 19.87 -9.51
N GLN A 12 0.93 20.94 -9.46
CA GLN A 12 1.03 22.05 -8.49
C GLN A 12 0.13 21.84 -7.26
N THR A 13 -0.59 20.71 -7.18
CA THR A 13 -1.47 20.36 -6.07
C THR A 13 -0.70 20.49 -4.77
N THR A 14 -1.31 21.15 -3.81
CA THR A 14 -0.72 21.42 -2.51
C THR A 14 -0.84 20.21 -1.59
N GLN A 15 0.00 20.16 -0.55
CA GLN A 15 -0.08 19.14 0.48
C GLN A 15 -1.48 19.06 1.10
N GLY A 16 -2.09 20.22 1.37
CA GLY A 16 -3.42 20.30 1.99
C GLY A 16 -4.52 19.74 1.10
N GLU A 17 -4.48 20.01 -0.21
CA GLU A 17 -5.45 19.47 -1.17
C GLU A 17 -5.36 17.95 -1.26
N LEU A 18 -4.15 17.39 -1.38
CA LEU A 18 -3.96 15.95 -1.44
C LEU A 18 -4.34 15.27 -0.11
N THR A 19 -3.95 15.85 1.02
CA THR A 19 -4.33 15.33 2.35
C THR A 19 -5.85 15.37 2.54
N GLY A 20 -6.51 16.45 2.10
CA GLY A 20 -7.97 16.59 2.16
C GLY A 20 -8.68 15.53 1.31
N LEU A 21 -8.16 15.23 0.11
CA LEU A 21 -8.69 14.15 -0.72
C LEU A 21 -8.55 12.79 -0.02
N VAL A 22 -7.36 12.46 0.49
CA VAL A 22 -7.14 11.18 1.19
C VAL A 22 -8.03 11.06 2.42
N ALA A 23 -8.21 12.15 3.18
CA ALA A 23 -9.15 12.17 4.31
C ALA A 23 -10.60 11.87 3.87
N ALA A 24 -11.07 12.47 2.78
CA ALA A 24 -12.40 12.19 2.24
C ALA A 24 -12.56 10.71 1.82
N LEU A 25 -11.55 10.15 1.14
CA LEU A 25 -11.54 8.74 0.73
C LEU A 25 -11.46 7.77 1.92
N ASN A 26 -10.76 8.15 2.98
CA ASN A 26 -10.71 7.39 4.23
C ASN A 26 -12.08 7.28 4.90
N GLU A 27 -12.89 8.34 4.87
CA GLU A 27 -14.23 8.34 5.47
C GLU A 27 -15.31 7.71 4.56
N ASP A 28 -15.07 7.62 3.26
CA ASP A 28 -16.04 7.03 2.33
C ASP A 28 -16.14 5.50 2.52
N ALA A 29 -17.29 5.05 3.03
CA ALA A 29 -17.57 3.63 3.28
C ALA A 29 -17.68 2.79 1.99
N SER A 30 -17.84 3.42 0.83
CA SER A 30 -17.85 2.73 -0.47
C SER A 30 -16.44 2.44 -1.01
N ILE A 31 -15.41 3.08 -0.44
CA ILE A 31 -14.01 2.90 -0.78
C ILE A 31 -13.38 1.89 0.18
N HIS A 32 -12.94 0.76 -0.36
CA HIS A 32 -12.34 -0.32 0.41
C HIS A 32 -10.81 -0.29 0.42
N GLY A 33 -10.21 0.50 -0.48
CA GLY A 33 -8.77 0.55 -0.66
C GLY A 33 -8.35 1.83 -1.38
N ILE A 34 -7.18 2.34 -0.98
CA ILE A 34 -6.54 3.54 -1.50
C ILE A 34 -5.12 3.15 -1.91
N LEU A 35 -4.72 3.58 -3.09
CA LEU A 35 -3.38 3.41 -3.66
C LEU A 35 -2.89 4.79 -4.10
N VAL A 36 -1.65 5.12 -3.76
CA VAL A 36 -1.03 6.41 -4.15
C VAL A 36 0.10 6.12 -5.13
N GLN A 37 -0.02 6.67 -6.34
CA GLN A 37 1.01 6.48 -7.36
C GLN A 37 2.28 7.27 -6.99
N LEU A 38 3.38 6.54 -6.80
CA LEU A 38 4.71 7.10 -6.55
C LEU A 38 5.57 7.15 -7.83
N PRO A 39 6.55 8.07 -7.92
CA PRO A 39 6.84 9.14 -6.97
C PRO A 39 5.86 10.31 -7.07
N LEU A 40 5.58 10.97 -5.93
CA LEU A 40 4.86 12.24 -5.92
C LEU A 40 5.79 13.41 -6.35
N PRO A 41 5.21 14.54 -6.80
CA PRO A 41 5.95 15.80 -6.97
C PRO A 41 6.79 16.17 -5.73
N LYS A 42 7.98 16.74 -5.97
CA LYS A 42 9.01 16.98 -4.93
C LYS A 42 8.57 17.88 -3.76
N HIS A 43 7.59 18.74 -3.97
CA HIS A 43 7.10 19.65 -2.93
C HIS A 43 6.07 19.00 -2.00
N LEU A 44 5.66 17.75 -2.29
CA LEU A 44 4.77 16.96 -1.46
C LEU A 44 5.56 16.00 -0.58
N ASP A 45 5.11 15.87 0.66
CA ASP A 45 5.62 14.89 1.60
C ASP A 45 4.87 13.56 1.38
N ALA A 46 5.52 12.63 0.68
CA ALA A 46 4.94 11.34 0.36
C ALA A 46 4.71 10.47 1.58
N ASP A 47 5.63 10.50 2.56
CA ASP A 47 5.50 9.71 3.77
C ASP A 47 4.29 10.19 4.58
N ALA A 48 4.11 11.50 4.72
CA ALA A 48 2.92 12.07 5.38
C ALA A 48 1.61 11.63 4.70
N ILE A 49 1.58 11.57 3.36
CA ILE A 49 0.40 11.10 2.62
C ILE A 49 0.16 9.61 2.84
N ILE A 50 1.19 8.78 2.70
CA ILE A 50 1.09 7.32 2.91
C ILE A 50 0.60 7.03 4.33
N GLN A 51 1.18 7.68 5.34
CA GLN A 51 0.78 7.48 6.74
C GLN A 51 -0.59 8.10 7.07
N SER A 52 -1.17 8.91 6.18
CA SER A 52 -2.54 9.40 6.36
C SER A 52 -3.62 8.42 5.88
N ILE A 53 -3.25 7.42 5.07
CA ILE A 53 -4.18 6.37 4.62
C ILE A 53 -4.49 5.45 5.79
N ARG A 54 -5.77 5.17 6.06
CA ARG A 54 -6.15 4.24 7.12
C ARG A 54 -5.53 2.86 6.86
N PRO A 55 -4.92 2.18 7.86
CA PRO A 55 -4.24 0.90 7.65
C PRO A 55 -5.10 -0.15 6.96
N GLU A 56 -6.40 -0.21 7.24
CA GLU A 56 -7.37 -1.13 6.62
C GLU A 56 -7.70 -0.82 5.16
N LYS A 57 -7.36 0.38 4.67
CA LYS A 57 -7.52 0.82 3.28
C LYS A 57 -6.18 0.93 2.54
N ASP A 58 -5.05 0.66 3.18
CA ASP A 58 -3.71 0.75 2.59
C ASP A 58 -3.39 -0.50 1.75
N VAL A 59 -3.76 -0.44 0.46
CA VAL A 59 -3.59 -1.56 -0.48
C VAL A 59 -2.12 -1.78 -0.85
N ASP A 60 -1.29 -0.74 -0.76
CA ASP A 60 0.15 -0.85 -1.05
C ASP A 60 0.94 -1.46 0.12
N GLY A 61 0.36 -1.51 1.32
CA GLY A 61 1.01 -2.04 2.53
C GLY A 61 2.17 -1.17 3.02
N LEU A 62 2.17 0.12 2.69
CA LEU A 62 3.26 1.07 3.00
C LEU A 62 3.04 1.83 4.31
N HIS A 63 1.83 1.78 4.88
CA HIS A 63 1.56 2.33 6.20
C HIS A 63 2.40 1.58 7.25
N VAL A 64 3.00 2.31 8.21
CA VAL A 64 3.94 1.73 9.19
C VAL A 64 3.34 0.58 9.99
N VAL A 65 2.04 0.64 10.25
CA VAL A 65 1.27 -0.45 10.89
C VAL A 65 1.29 -1.73 10.05
N ASN A 66 1.05 -1.65 8.74
CA ASN A 66 1.05 -2.83 7.86
C ASN A 66 2.47 -3.35 7.64
N ALA A 67 3.43 -2.47 7.43
CA ALA A 67 4.85 -2.83 7.36
C ALA A 67 5.35 -3.50 8.65
N GLY A 68 4.94 -2.97 9.82
CA GLY A 68 5.27 -3.54 11.12
C GLY A 68 4.66 -4.93 11.33
N LYS A 69 3.38 -5.11 10.99
CA LYS A 69 2.69 -6.42 11.03
C LYS A 69 3.40 -7.45 10.15
N LEU A 70 3.76 -7.07 8.93
CA LEU A 70 4.53 -7.93 8.02
C LEU A 70 5.88 -8.32 8.65
N ALA A 71 6.61 -7.37 9.23
CA ALA A 71 7.93 -7.60 9.83
C ALA A 71 7.89 -8.58 11.01
N ILE A 72 6.81 -8.60 11.80
CA ILE A 72 6.64 -9.54 12.92
C ILE A 72 5.96 -10.86 12.50
N GLY A 73 5.59 -11.02 11.22
CA GLY A 73 4.92 -12.20 10.70
C GLY A 73 3.40 -12.25 10.96
N ASP A 74 2.76 -11.14 11.36
CA ASP A 74 1.30 -11.05 11.46
C ASP A 74 0.67 -10.84 10.07
N LEU A 75 0.58 -11.94 9.32
CA LEU A 75 -0.06 -11.97 8.01
C LEU A 75 -1.58 -12.11 8.09
N ALA A 76 -2.13 -12.37 9.28
CA ALA A 76 -3.56 -12.56 9.48
C ALA A 76 -4.30 -11.22 9.55
N THR A 77 -3.66 -10.18 10.09
CA THR A 77 -4.28 -8.85 10.26
C THR A 77 -3.58 -7.73 9.48
N GLY A 78 -2.44 -8.01 8.85
CA GLY A 78 -1.69 -7.04 8.04
C GLY A 78 -2.04 -7.13 6.56
N LEU A 79 -2.18 -5.99 5.90
CA LEU A 79 -2.19 -5.93 4.44
C LEU A 79 -0.75 -6.04 3.91
N ILE A 80 -0.56 -6.93 2.94
CA ILE A 80 0.75 -7.19 2.33
C ILE A 80 0.78 -6.52 0.97
N SER A 81 1.85 -5.76 0.71
CA SER A 81 2.10 -5.17 -0.60
C SER A 81 2.06 -6.22 -1.72
N CYS A 82 1.40 -5.90 -2.82
CA CYS A 82 1.18 -6.83 -3.93
C CYS A 82 2.49 -7.29 -4.59
N THR A 83 3.54 -6.45 -4.58
CA THR A 83 4.83 -6.76 -5.20
C THR A 83 5.60 -7.87 -4.47
N PRO A 84 5.93 -7.77 -3.17
CA PRO A 84 6.57 -8.86 -2.45
C PRO A 84 5.67 -10.11 -2.37
N ALA A 85 4.34 -9.95 -2.27
CA ALA A 85 3.41 -11.08 -2.34
C ALA A 85 3.53 -11.82 -3.69
N GLY A 86 3.55 -11.09 -4.80
CA GLY A 86 3.77 -11.64 -6.14
C GLY A 86 5.13 -12.31 -6.29
N ALA A 87 6.19 -11.70 -5.76
CA ALA A 87 7.53 -12.29 -5.75
C ALA A 87 7.54 -13.62 -4.99
N MET A 88 6.87 -13.71 -3.84
CA MET A 88 6.77 -14.96 -3.07
C MET A 88 5.99 -16.04 -3.82
N LEU A 89 4.93 -15.68 -4.56
CA LEU A 89 4.23 -16.63 -5.43
C LEU A 89 5.15 -17.20 -6.52
N LEU A 90 5.97 -16.35 -7.13
CA LEU A 90 6.93 -16.78 -8.15
C LEU A 90 8.00 -17.71 -7.56
N VAL A 91 8.58 -17.35 -6.40
CA VAL A 91 9.56 -18.19 -5.70
C VAL A 91 8.97 -19.57 -5.38
N ARG A 92 7.75 -19.62 -4.83
CA ARG A 92 7.06 -20.89 -4.52
C ARG A 92 6.71 -21.70 -5.76
N SER A 93 6.36 -21.03 -6.87
CA SER A 93 6.09 -21.72 -8.14
C SER A 93 7.30 -22.46 -8.70
N ILE A 94 8.52 -22.02 -8.35
CA ILE A 94 9.78 -22.61 -8.80
C ILE A 94 10.33 -23.63 -7.80
N HIS A 95 10.26 -23.33 -6.50
CA HIS A 95 10.93 -24.12 -5.45
C HIS A 95 9.98 -25.00 -4.61
N GLY A 96 8.67 -24.86 -4.77
CA GLY A 96 7.65 -25.51 -3.92
C GLY A 96 7.27 -24.66 -2.71
N GLU A 97 6.34 -25.15 -1.88
CA GLU A 97 5.82 -24.42 -0.72
C GLU A 97 6.80 -24.40 0.47
N ASP A 98 7.62 -25.43 0.62
CA ASP A 98 8.65 -25.49 1.66
C ASP A 98 9.92 -24.79 1.16
N LEU A 99 10.15 -23.59 1.67
CA LEU A 99 11.33 -22.78 1.38
C LEU A 99 12.39 -22.90 2.49
N SER A 100 12.22 -23.80 3.46
CA SER A 100 13.15 -23.94 4.57
C SER A 100 14.54 -24.38 4.10
N GLY A 101 15.58 -23.73 4.62
CA GLY A 101 16.97 -23.99 4.21
C GLY A 101 17.35 -23.47 2.83
N LEU A 102 16.45 -22.80 2.10
CA LEU A 102 16.77 -22.15 0.84
C LEU A 102 17.66 -20.91 1.09
N MET A 103 18.81 -20.86 0.41
CA MET A 103 19.74 -19.73 0.49
C MET A 103 19.41 -18.72 -0.61
N LEU A 104 19.06 -17.50 -0.23
CA LEU A 104 19.00 -16.35 -1.14
C LEU A 104 20.42 -15.79 -1.26
N SER A 105 21.12 -16.10 -2.36
CA SER A 105 22.48 -15.61 -2.67
C SER A 105 22.46 -14.21 -3.25
#